data_AF-A0A3Q2HQN7-F1
#
_entry.id   AF-A0A3Q2HQN7-F1
#
_cell.length_a   1.000
_cell.length_b   1.000
_cell.length_c   1.000
_cell.angle_alpha   90.00
_cell.angle_beta   90.00
_cell.angle_gamma   90.00
#
_symmetry.space_group_name_H-M   'P 1'
#
loop_
_entity.id
_entity.type
_entity.pdbx_description
1 polymer ?
#
loop_
_entity_poly.entity_id
_entity_poly.type
_entity_poly.pdbx_seq_one_letter_code
_entity_poly.pdbx_strand_id
1 'polypeptide(L)'
;MRFRFCGDLDCPDWVLAEISTLAKISSVKLRLLCSQVLKELLGQGIDYEKILKLTADARFDSGDVKATVAVLSFILSSAAKHSVDGESLSSELQQLGLPKEHAASLCRCYEEKQSPLQEHLRASSLRELKQAQTLMSSLG
;
A
#
# COMPACT_ATOMS: atom_id res chain seq x y z
N MET A 1 5.81 -15.35 9.55
CA MET A 1 6.91 -14.41 9.87
C MET A 1 6.25 -13.12 10.30
N ARG A 2 6.67 -12.51 11.42
CA ARG A 2 6.04 -11.29 11.95
C ARG A 2 6.57 -10.07 11.22
N PHE A 3 5.69 -9.23 10.73
CA PHE A 3 6.05 -8.02 10.01
C PHE A 3 5.71 -6.77 10.83
N ARG A 4 6.69 -5.88 11.06
CA ARG A 4 6.56 -4.57 11.68
C ARG A 4 5.58 -3.69 10.91
N PHE A 5 5.56 -3.71 9.57
CA PHE A 5 4.54 -2.95 8.83
C PHE A 5 3.11 -3.47 9.10
N CYS A 6 2.94 -4.73 9.52
CA CYS A 6 1.68 -5.31 9.98
C CYS A 6 1.45 -5.19 11.50
N GLY A 7 2.31 -4.50 12.25
CA GLY A 7 2.22 -4.40 13.71
C GLY A 7 2.65 -5.68 14.43
N ASP A 8 3.73 -6.31 13.96
CA ASP A 8 4.27 -7.58 14.46
C ASP A 8 3.32 -8.79 14.27
N LEU A 9 2.37 -8.66 13.34
CA LEU A 9 1.46 -9.72 12.93
C LEU A 9 1.95 -10.41 11.64
N ASP A 10 1.40 -11.60 11.38
CA ASP A 10 1.61 -12.28 10.11
C ASP A 10 0.92 -11.52 8.97
N CYS A 11 1.59 -11.46 7.82
CA CYS A 11 1.05 -10.87 6.61
C CYS A 11 -0.11 -11.74 6.11
N PRO A 12 -1.29 -11.18 5.80
CA PRO A 12 -2.42 -11.98 5.37
C PRO A 12 -2.15 -12.66 4.02
N ASP A 13 -2.66 -13.88 3.84
CA ASP A 13 -2.38 -14.73 2.67
C ASP A 13 -2.69 -14.04 1.34
N TRP A 14 -3.74 -13.21 1.30
CA TRP A 14 -4.10 -12.45 0.10
C TRP A 14 -3.01 -11.45 -0.30
N VAL A 15 -2.35 -10.78 0.66
CA VAL A 15 -1.21 -9.89 0.36
C VAL A 15 -0.08 -10.71 -0.21
N LEU A 16 0.24 -11.84 0.43
CA LEU A 16 1.37 -12.69 0.04
C LEU A 16 1.18 -13.30 -1.36
N ALA A 17 -0.05 -13.66 -1.72
CA ALA A 17 -0.40 -14.07 -3.07
C ALA A 17 -0.13 -12.96 -4.11
N GLU A 18 -0.51 -11.71 -3.78
CA GLU A 18 -0.32 -10.56 -4.68
C GLU A 18 1.11 -10.03 -4.73
N ILE A 19 1.93 -10.28 -3.71
CA ILE A 19 3.38 -9.96 -3.73
C ILE A 19 4.05 -10.63 -4.93
N SER A 20 3.67 -11.87 -5.25
CA SER A 20 4.17 -12.57 -6.44
C SER A 20 3.72 -11.91 -7.74
N THR A 21 2.53 -11.31 -7.75
CA THR A 21 2.01 -10.52 -8.87
C THR A 21 2.78 -9.21 -9.03
N LEU A 22 3.08 -8.51 -7.93
CA LEU A 22 3.94 -7.31 -7.93
C LEU A 22 5.36 -7.60 -8.42
N ALA A 23 5.89 -8.80 -8.17
CA ALA A 23 7.21 -9.18 -8.67
C ALA A 23 7.24 -9.37 -10.20
N LYS A 24 6.08 -9.60 -10.86
CA LYS A 24 5.99 -9.76 -12.33
C LYS A 24 6.08 -8.43 -13.08
N ILE A 25 5.72 -7.31 -12.46
CA ILE A 25 5.84 -5.97 -13.08
C ILE A 25 7.26 -5.44 -12.91
N SER A 26 7.70 -4.51 -13.75
CA SER A 26 9.02 -3.89 -13.60
C SER A 26 9.06 -2.93 -12.41
N SER A 27 10.25 -2.75 -11.82
CA SER A 27 10.48 -1.80 -10.71
C SER A 27 10.02 -0.37 -11.03
N VAL A 28 10.19 0.06 -12.29
CA VAL A 28 9.72 1.35 -12.79
C VAL A 28 8.19 1.45 -12.75
N LYS A 29 7.49 0.41 -13.20
CA LYS A 29 6.02 0.37 -13.19
C LYS A 29 5.49 0.31 -11.77
N LEU A 30 6.09 -0.51 -10.91
CA LEU A 30 5.76 -0.57 -9.49
C LEU A 30 5.86 0.81 -8.84
N ARG A 31 6.93 1.56 -9.13
CA ARG A 31 7.12 2.93 -8.62
C ARG A 31 6.00 3.88 -9.06
N LEU A 32 5.60 3.80 -10.32
CA LEU A 32 4.50 4.60 -10.86
C LEU A 32 3.15 4.22 -10.24
N LEU A 33 2.89 2.93 -10.04
CA LEU A 33 1.70 2.44 -9.35
C LEU A 33 1.68 2.90 -7.90
N CYS A 34 2.78 2.76 -7.17
CA CYS A 34 2.92 3.28 -5.80
C CYS A 34 2.59 4.77 -5.76
N SER A 35 3.08 5.56 -6.71
CA SER A 35 2.77 6.99 -6.78
C SER A 35 1.27 7.27 -6.98
N GLN A 36 0.56 6.44 -7.75
CA GLN A 36 -0.88 6.58 -7.94
C GLN A 36 -1.68 6.12 -6.72
N VAL A 37 -1.28 5.02 -6.09
CA VAL A 37 -1.88 4.53 -4.84
C VAL A 37 -1.65 5.53 -3.70
N LEU A 38 -0.48 6.15 -3.62
CA LEU A 38 -0.21 7.22 -2.65
C LEU A 38 -1.13 8.41 -2.86
N LYS A 39 -1.43 8.80 -4.11
CA LYS A 39 -2.40 9.86 -4.40
C LYS A 39 -3.81 9.48 -3.96
N GLU A 40 -4.21 8.23 -4.21
CA GLU A 40 -5.49 7.69 -3.73
C GLU A 40 -5.60 7.79 -2.21
N LEU A 41 -4.57 7.31 -1.51
CA LEU A 41 -4.47 7.35 -0.05
C LEU A 41 -4.44 8.78 0.52
N LEU A 42 -3.97 9.76 -0.25
CA LEU A 42 -3.99 11.17 0.12
C LEU A 42 -5.31 11.86 -0.26
N GLY A 43 -6.28 11.14 -0.82
CA GLY A 43 -7.56 11.69 -1.27
C GLY A 43 -7.49 12.50 -2.57
N GLN A 44 -6.39 12.40 -3.32
CA GLN A 44 -6.21 13.07 -4.62
C GLN A 44 -6.85 12.29 -5.79
N GLY A 45 -7.38 11.10 -5.52
CA GLY A 45 -7.96 10.21 -6.52
C GLY A 45 -6.95 9.33 -7.23
N ILE A 46 -7.45 8.27 -7.85
CA ILE A 46 -6.65 7.27 -8.58
C ILE A 46 -7.00 7.28 -10.07
N ASP A 47 -5.98 7.27 -10.90
CA ASP A 47 -6.13 7.23 -12.36
C ASP A 47 -6.02 5.79 -12.85
N TYR A 48 -7.16 5.10 -12.87
CA TYR A 48 -7.24 3.70 -13.31
C TYR A 48 -6.83 3.52 -14.77
N GLU A 49 -7.07 4.51 -15.63
CA GLU A 49 -6.70 4.43 -17.05
C GLU A 49 -5.17 4.42 -17.20
N LYS A 50 -4.47 5.27 -16.44
CA LYS A 50 -3.01 5.25 -16.40
C LYS A 50 -2.46 3.95 -15.83
N ILE A 51 -3.08 3.42 -14.78
CA ILE A 51 -2.68 2.15 -14.17
C ILE A 51 -2.84 1.01 -15.18
N LEU A 52 -3.98 0.91 -15.85
CA LEU A 52 -4.25 -0.09 -16.89
C LEU A 52 -3.19 -0.02 -18.00
N LYS A 53 -2.83 1.18 -18.46
CA LYS A 53 -1.77 1.36 -19.47
C LYS A 53 -0.40 0.86 -18.98
N LEU A 54 -0.09 1.07 -17.70
CA LEU A 54 1.17 0.62 -17.10
C LEU A 54 1.21 -0.91 -16.92
N THR A 55 0.10 -1.51 -16.54
CA THR A 55 -0.02 -2.95 -16.28
C THR A 55 -0.37 -3.77 -17.53
N ALA A 56 -0.65 -3.11 -18.67
CA ALA A 56 -0.99 -3.76 -19.94
C ALA A 56 0.08 -4.76 -20.40
N ASP A 57 1.38 -4.41 -20.33
CA ASP A 57 2.47 -5.35 -20.65
C ASP A 57 2.49 -6.58 -19.73
N ALA A 58 2.06 -6.43 -18.49
CA ALA A 58 2.07 -7.50 -17.50
C ALA A 58 0.85 -8.43 -17.63
N ARG A 59 -0.04 -8.16 -18.59
CA ARG A 59 -1.30 -8.89 -18.82
C ARG A 59 -2.22 -8.92 -17.60
N PHE A 60 -2.23 -7.85 -16.82
CA PHE A 60 -3.10 -7.73 -15.66
C PHE A 60 -4.53 -7.44 -16.12
N ASP A 61 -5.47 -8.20 -15.61
CA ASP A 61 -6.88 -7.94 -15.79
C ASP A 61 -7.39 -6.91 -14.77
N SER A 62 -8.66 -6.53 -14.87
CA SER A 62 -9.27 -5.58 -13.92
C SER A 62 -9.20 -6.08 -12.46
N GLY A 63 -9.19 -7.41 -12.26
CA GLY A 63 -8.97 -8.04 -10.96
C GLY A 63 -7.56 -7.84 -10.44
N ASP A 64 -6.55 -8.18 -11.25
CA ASP A 64 -5.13 -8.06 -10.88
C ASP A 64 -4.74 -6.61 -10.58
N VAL A 65 -5.28 -5.65 -11.34
CA VAL A 65 -5.07 -4.22 -11.10
C VAL A 65 -5.63 -3.81 -9.74
N LYS A 66 -6.86 -4.20 -9.42
CA LYS A 66 -7.47 -3.90 -8.12
C LYS A 66 -6.72 -4.56 -6.97
N ALA A 67 -6.30 -5.81 -7.16
CA ALA A 67 -5.53 -6.55 -6.17
C ALA A 67 -4.16 -5.90 -5.92
N THR A 68 -3.48 -5.47 -6.99
CA THR A 68 -2.22 -4.71 -6.97
C THR A 68 -2.37 -3.38 -6.24
N VAL A 69 -3.43 -2.62 -6.54
CA VAL A 69 -3.71 -1.36 -5.85
C VAL A 69 -4.01 -1.61 -4.37
N ALA A 70 -4.83 -2.61 -4.06
CA ALA A 70 -5.18 -2.97 -2.69
C ALA A 70 -3.96 -3.41 -1.86
N VAL A 71 -3.08 -4.24 -2.42
CA VAL A 71 -1.87 -4.71 -1.73
C VAL A 71 -0.90 -3.56 -1.48
N LEU A 72 -0.66 -2.69 -2.47
CA LEU A 72 0.19 -1.52 -2.31
C LEU A 72 -0.38 -0.56 -1.28
N SER A 73 -1.69 -0.32 -1.35
CA SER A 73 -2.41 0.57 -0.44
C SER A 73 -2.31 0.06 0.99
N PHE A 74 -2.49 -1.25 1.18
CA PHE A 74 -2.36 -1.91 2.46
C PHE A 74 -0.93 -1.82 3.02
N ILE A 75 0.10 -2.13 2.22
CA ILE A 75 1.51 -2.06 2.63
C ILE A 75 1.86 -0.63 3.06
N LEU A 76 1.60 0.35 2.20
CA LEU A 76 1.94 1.76 2.45
C LEU A 76 1.18 2.32 3.65
N SER A 77 -0.12 2.02 3.76
CA SER A 77 -0.94 2.48 4.88
C SER A 77 -0.54 1.84 6.18
N SER A 78 -0.24 0.54 6.18
CA SER A 78 0.13 -0.18 7.40
C SER A 78 1.53 0.22 7.86
N ALA A 79 2.49 0.39 6.93
CA ALA A 79 3.81 0.97 7.23
C ALA A 79 3.70 2.37 7.84
N ALA A 80 2.87 3.25 7.24
CA ALA A 80 2.64 4.59 7.76
C ALA A 80 1.98 4.58 9.15
N LYS A 81 0.95 3.76 9.37
CA LYS A 81 0.26 3.61 10.65
C LYS A 81 1.21 3.17 11.76
N HIS A 82 2.05 2.19 11.49
CA HIS A 82 3.05 1.67 12.44
C HIS A 82 4.34 2.49 12.48
N SER A 83 4.43 3.59 11.72
CA SER A 83 5.62 4.45 11.62
C SER A 83 6.90 3.68 11.30
N VAL A 84 6.80 2.71 10.39
CA VAL A 84 7.94 1.92 9.91
C VAL A 84 8.80 2.76 8.98
N ASP A 85 10.11 2.72 9.19
CA ASP A 85 11.12 3.34 8.34
C ASP A 85 11.27 2.63 7.00
N GLY A 86 11.69 3.36 5.96
CA GLY A 86 11.84 2.81 4.61
C GLY A 86 12.82 1.64 4.53
N GLU A 87 13.85 1.62 5.36
CA GLU A 87 14.87 0.56 5.41
C GLU A 87 14.29 -0.76 5.94
N SER A 88 13.54 -0.68 7.05
CA SER A 88 12.80 -1.81 7.62
C SER A 88 11.75 -2.31 6.64
N LEU A 89 10.91 -1.41 6.09
CA LEU A 89 9.88 -1.78 5.11
C LEU A 89 10.50 -2.50 3.90
N SER A 90 11.66 -2.04 3.43
CA SER A 90 12.36 -2.65 2.29
C SER A 90 12.80 -4.07 2.61
N SER A 91 13.35 -4.28 3.81
CA SER A 91 13.80 -5.60 4.26
C SER A 91 12.62 -6.57 4.40
N GLU A 92 11.48 -6.09 4.89
CA GLU A 92 10.26 -6.87 5.04
C GLU A 92 9.64 -7.27 3.70
N LEU A 93 9.56 -6.33 2.75
CA LEU A 93 9.09 -6.63 1.41
C LEU A 93 9.98 -7.65 0.70
N GLN A 94 11.31 -7.57 0.89
CA GLN A 94 12.24 -8.57 0.39
C GLN A 94 11.99 -9.96 1.00
N GLN A 95 11.69 -10.03 2.31
CA GLN A 95 11.33 -11.29 2.97
C GLN A 95 10.00 -11.87 2.48
N LEU A 96 9.05 -11.02 2.07
CA LEU A 96 7.79 -11.44 1.45
C LEU A 96 7.98 -11.99 0.02
N GLY A 97 9.14 -11.76 -0.59
CA GLY A 97 9.47 -12.21 -1.95
C GLY A 97 9.54 -11.10 -2.99
N LEU A 98 9.46 -9.81 -2.62
CA LEU A 98 9.75 -8.74 -3.56
C LEU A 98 11.23 -8.74 -3.93
N PRO A 99 11.57 -8.50 -5.21
CA PRO A 99 12.94 -8.21 -5.60
C PRO A 99 13.48 -7.00 -4.85
N LYS A 100 14.78 -7.00 -4.53
CA LYS A 100 15.45 -5.89 -3.84
C LYS A 100 15.26 -4.54 -4.55
N GLU A 101 15.28 -4.55 -5.88
CA GLU A 101 15.06 -3.34 -6.70
C GLU A 101 13.65 -2.78 -6.53
N HIS A 102 12.65 -3.66 -6.47
CA HIS A 102 11.25 -3.31 -6.29
C HIS A 102 11.00 -2.77 -4.89
N ALA A 103 11.50 -3.47 -3.87
CA ALA A 103 11.42 -3.04 -2.49
C ALA A 103 12.07 -1.66 -2.29
N ALA A 104 13.29 -1.45 -2.81
CA ALA A 104 13.97 -0.17 -2.74
C ALA A 104 13.19 0.96 -3.45
N SER A 105 12.59 0.67 -4.62
CA SER A 105 11.80 1.64 -5.37
C SER A 105 10.51 2.03 -4.65
N LEU A 106 9.82 1.06 -4.05
CA LEU A 106 8.61 1.26 -3.26
C LEU A 106 8.93 2.08 -2.00
N CYS A 107 9.97 1.71 -1.28
CA CYS A 107 10.38 2.40 -0.05
C CYS A 107 10.74 3.86 -0.31
N ARG A 108 11.46 4.18 -1.39
CA ARG A 108 11.70 5.58 -1.76
C ARG A 108 10.42 6.36 -1.99
N CYS A 109 9.47 5.79 -2.73
CA CYS A 109 8.17 6.45 -2.94
C CYS A 109 7.40 6.65 -1.63
N TYR A 110 7.46 5.68 -0.73
CA TYR A 110 6.87 5.77 0.59
C TYR A 110 7.52 6.89 1.41
N GLU A 111 8.85 6.92 1.55
CA GLU A 111 9.57 7.94 2.33
C GLU A 111 9.28 9.36 1.83
N GLU A 112 9.22 9.57 0.52
CA GLU A 112 8.87 10.87 -0.08
C GLU A 112 7.46 11.37 0.31
N LYS A 113 6.54 10.44 0.59
CA LYS A 113 5.12 10.74 0.91
C LYS A 113 4.72 10.29 2.31
N GLN A 114 5.66 9.86 3.15
CA GLN A 114 5.38 9.27 4.45
C GLN A 114 4.70 10.28 5.36
N SER A 115 5.25 11.49 5.50
CA SER A 115 4.70 12.55 6.36
C SER A 115 3.24 12.90 6.01
N PRO A 116 2.90 13.27 4.75
CA PRO A 116 1.52 13.58 4.40
C PRO A 116 0.60 12.35 4.48
N LEU A 117 1.12 11.15 4.18
CA LEU A 117 0.34 9.91 4.29
C LEU A 117 -0.01 9.61 5.75
N GLN A 118 0.94 9.73 6.67
CA GLN A 118 0.73 9.54 8.10
C GLN A 118 -0.26 10.55 8.67
N GLU A 119 -0.16 11.82 8.27
CA GLU A 119 -1.11 12.86 8.67
C GLU A 119 -2.52 12.55 8.16
N HIS A 120 -2.63 12.16 6.88
CA HIS A 120 -3.91 11.77 6.29
C HIS A 120 -4.51 10.54 6.97
N LEU A 121 -3.73 9.50 7.24
CA LEU A 121 -4.19 8.30 7.93
C LEU A 121 -4.59 8.59 9.37
N ARG A 122 -3.88 9.47 10.09
CA ARG A 122 -4.30 9.96 11.41
C ARG A 122 -5.64 10.69 11.32
N ALA A 123 -5.79 11.58 10.35
CA ALA A 123 -7.02 12.33 10.14
C ALA A 123 -8.21 11.44 9.73
N SER A 124 -7.98 10.39 8.94
CA SER A 124 -8.99 9.41 8.52
C SER A 124 -9.34 8.45 9.65
N SER A 125 -8.36 7.93 10.40
CA SER A 125 -8.60 7.08 11.59
C SER A 125 -9.44 7.82 12.63
N LEU A 126 -9.18 9.13 12.83
CA LEU A 126 -9.99 9.97 13.71
C LEU A 126 -11.43 10.14 13.22
N ARG A 127 -11.67 10.16 11.90
CA ARG A 127 -13.03 10.21 11.34
C ARG A 127 -13.74 8.88 11.48
N GLU A 128 -13.07 7.76 11.22
CA GLU A 128 -13.63 6.42 11.42
C GLU A 128 -14.00 6.19 12.88
N LEU A 129 -13.14 6.60 13.82
CA LEU A 129 -13.45 6.58 15.27
C LEU A 129 -14.65 7.47 15.62
N LYS A 130 -14.72 8.69 15.08
CA LYS A 130 -15.87 9.59 15.31
C LYS A 130 -17.17 9.06 14.70
N GLN A 131 -17.10 8.44 13.51
CA GLN A 131 -18.27 7.85 12.85
C GLN A 131 -18.73 6.60 13.59
N ALA A 132 -17.82 5.72 14.03
CA ALA A 132 -18.14 4.59 14.88
C ALA A 132 -18.79 5.05 16.19
N GLN A 133 -18.25 6.09 16.83
CA GLN A 133 -18.81 6.67 18.05
C GLN A 133 -20.20 7.29 17.82
N THR A 134 -20.42 7.95 16.67
CA THR A 134 -21.73 8.53 16.29
C THR A 134 -22.76 7.43 15.99
N LEU A 135 -22.37 6.37 15.28
CA LEU A 135 -23.22 5.21 15.00
C LEU A 135 -23.62 4.48 16.29
N MET A 136 -22.68 4.30 17.22
CA MET A 136 -22.96 3.72 18.54
C MET A 136 -23.86 4.62 19.40
N SER A 137 -23.77 5.94 19.25
CA SER A 137 -24.63 6.91 19.95
C SER A 137 -26.04 7.03 19.35
N SER A 138 -26.24 6.57 18.10
CA SER A 138 -27.53 6.60 17.40
C SER A 138 -28.35 5.31 17.60
N LEU A 139 -27.74 4.29 18.20
CA LEU A 139 -28.33 2.97 18.48
C LEU A 139 -28.73 2.77 19.95
N GLY A 140 -28.58 3.79 20.80
CA GLY A 140 -29.06 3.81 22.19
C GLY A 140 -30.11 4.89 22.39
#